data_AF-A0A3Q7EVU2-F1
#
_entry.id   AF-A0A3Q7EVU2-F1
#
_cell.length_a   1.000
_cell.length_b   1.000
_cell.length_c   1.000
_cell.angle_alpha   90.00
_cell.angle_beta   90.00
_cell.angle_gamma   90.00
#
_symmetry.space_group_name_H-M   'P 1'
#
loop_
_entity.id
_entity.type
_entity.pdbx_description
1 polymer ?
#
loop_
_entity_poly.entity_id
_entity_poly.type
_entity_poly.pdbx_seq_one_letter_code
_entity_poly.pdbx_strand_id
1 'polypeptide(L)'
;MWTIRKRGNAIGRAFFIDGPGGTGKSFLYRALLATVRYRGFIALATASSGVAALLHPGGRTAHSRFKIPINIEGKFSCNISKQSSLASLIRDAKLIVWDEI
;
A
#
# COMPACT_ATOMS: atom_id res chain seq x y z
N MET A 1 14.55 14.62 -11.58
CA MET A 1 13.11 14.83 -11.87
C MET A 1 12.40 13.50 -11.68
N TRP A 2 11.27 13.47 -10.98
CA TRP A 2 10.49 12.23 -10.76
C TRP A 2 9.65 11.88 -11.98
N THR A 3 9.34 10.58 -12.14
CA THR A 3 8.37 10.12 -13.14
C THR A 3 7.16 9.50 -12.45
N ILE A 4 5.96 9.90 -12.88
CA ILE A 4 4.69 9.28 -12.48
C ILE A 4 4.16 8.48 -13.65
N ARG A 5 3.99 7.17 -13.47
CA ARG A 5 3.36 6.28 -14.45
C ARG A 5 1.99 5.87 -13.95
N LYS A 6 0.94 6.09 -14.75
CA LYS A 6 -0.43 5.63 -14.45
C LYS A 6 -0.66 4.26 -15.07
N ARG A 7 -1.20 3.30 -14.30
CA ARG A 7 -1.72 2.02 -14.79
C ARG A 7 -3.18 1.86 -14.34
N GLY A 8 -4.07 1.42 -15.21
CA GLY A 8 -5.47 1.09 -14.85
C GLY A 8 -6.54 1.68 -15.77
N ASN A 9 -7.73 1.07 -15.73
CA ASN A 9 -8.96 1.43 -16.46
C ASN A 9 -9.82 2.40 -15.60
N ALA A 10 -10.87 3.00 -16.17
CA ALA A 10 -11.90 3.81 -15.49
C ALA A 10 -12.33 3.35 -14.08
N ILE A 11 -12.28 2.05 -13.74
CA ILE A 11 -12.75 1.50 -12.45
C ILE A 11 -11.71 1.62 -11.32
N GLY A 12 -10.44 1.88 -11.63
CA GLY A 12 -9.38 2.04 -10.62
C GLY A 12 -8.07 2.55 -11.20
N ARG A 13 -7.45 3.55 -10.56
CA ARG A 13 -6.19 4.18 -11.02
C ARG A 13 -5.06 3.80 -10.08
N ALA A 14 -4.07 3.08 -10.59
CA ALA A 14 -2.79 2.85 -9.92
C ALA A 14 -1.74 3.84 -10.45
N PHE A 15 -0.89 4.32 -9.55
CA PHE A 15 0.20 5.23 -9.88
C PHE A 15 1.50 4.65 -9.34
N PHE A 16 2.55 4.73 -10.15
CA PHE A 16 3.92 4.38 -9.76
C PHE A 16 4.77 5.65 -9.80
N ILE A 17 5.42 5.95 -8.67
CA ILE A 17 6.25 7.15 -8.50
C ILE A 17 7.70 6.69 -8.37
N ASP A 18 8.51 7.05 -9.35
CA ASP A 18 9.91 6.66 -9.42
C ASP A 18 10.85 7.86 -9.50
N GLY A 19 11.98 7.73 -8.82
CA GLY A 19 13.09 8.67 -8.87
C GLY A 19 14.15 8.40 -7.79
N PRO A 20 15.23 9.19 -7.77
CA PRO A 20 16.44 8.89 -6.99
C PRO A 20 16.24 8.81 -5.47
N GLY A 21 17.27 8.40 -4.73
CA GLY A 21 17.28 8.56 -3.26
C GLY A 21 17.19 10.03 -2.83
N GLY A 22 16.70 10.28 -1.61
CA GLY A 22 16.74 11.62 -0.97
C GLY A 22 15.80 12.68 -1.54
N THR A 23 14.93 12.31 -2.46
CA THR A 23 14.22 13.29 -3.30
C THR A 23 12.78 13.51 -2.81
N GLY A 24 12.30 12.71 -1.83
CA GLY A 24 11.06 12.96 -1.08
C GLY A 24 9.85 12.02 -1.27
N LYS A 25 9.96 10.85 -1.92
CA LYS A 25 8.79 9.92 -2.12
C LYS A 25 8.07 9.60 -0.82
N SER A 26 8.83 9.22 0.20
CA SER A 26 8.27 8.80 1.48
C SER A 26 7.53 9.95 2.17
N PHE A 27 7.99 11.19 1.97
CA PHE A 27 7.25 12.37 2.43
C PHE A 27 5.93 12.54 1.68
N LEU A 28 5.95 12.44 0.35
CA LEU A 28 4.73 12.50 -0.48
C LEU A 28 3.71 11.42 -0.07
N TYR A 29 4.17 10.18 0.12
CA TYR A 29 3.35 9.07 0.59
C TYR A 29 2.71 9.35 1.96
N ARG A 30 3.50 9.87 2.92
CA ARG A 30 2.98 10.29 4.23
C ARG A 30 1.93 11.40 4.10
N ALA A 31 2.17 12.41 3.26
CA ALA A 31 1.24 13.51 3.04
C ALA A 31 -0.10 13.02 2.44
N LEU A 32 -0.05 12.10 1.47
CA LEU A 32 -1.24 11.49 0.88
C LEU A 32 -2.02 10.67 1.91
N LEU A 33 -1.33 9.82 2.68
CA LEU A 33 -1.94 9.03 3.75
C LEU A 33 -2.61 9.94 4.79
N ALA A 34 -1.93 10.99 5.24
CA ALA A 34 -2.46 11.95 6.20
C ALA A 34 -3.69 12.68 5.66
N THR A 35 -3.64 13.13 4.39
CA THR A 35 -4.75 13.85 3.76
C THR A 35 -6.00 13.00 3.65
N VAL A 36 -5.88 11.73 3.25
CA VAL A 36 -7.02 10.81 3.13
C VAL A 36 -7.61 10.50 4.49
N ARG A 37 -6.77 10.25 5.50
CA ARG A 37 -7.22 9.98 6.89
C ARG A 37 -7.84 11.19 7.56
N TYR A 38 -7.31 12.38 7.34
CA TYR A 38 -7.88 13.64 7.83
C TYR A 38 -9.32 13.83 7.32
N ARG A 39 -9.63 13.39 6.10
CA ARG A 39 -10.98 13.40 5.54
C ARG A 39 -11.88 12.27 6.06
N GLY A 40 -11.43 11.49 7.06
CA GLY A 40 -12.19 10.38 7.64
C GLY A 40 -12.20 9.11 6.81
N PHE A 41 -11.40 9.01 5.74
CA PHE A 41 -11.34 7.82 4.90
C PHE A 41 -10.25 6.84 5.35
N ILE A 42 -10.41 5.57 4.96
CA ILE A 42 -9.43 4.52 5.22
C ILE A 42 -8.27 4.63 4.22
N ALA A 43 -7.07 4.86 4.74
CA ALA A 43 -5.82 4.82 3.98
C ALA A 43 -4.86 3.79 4.58
N LEU A 44 -4.51 2.78 3.77
CA LEU A 44 -3.61 1.70 4.16
C LEU A 44 -2.19 2.01 3.73
N ALA A 45 -1.27 1.98 4.69
CA ALA A 45 0.15 2.08 4.42
C ALA A 45 0.77 0.68 4.46
N THR A 46 1.45 0.33 3.37
CA THR A 46 2.20 -0.91 3.22
C THR A 46 3.61 -0.65 2.71
N ALA A 47 4.54 -1.55 3.04
CA ALA A 47 5.88 -1.56 2.47
C ALA A 47 6.37 -3.00 2.27
N SER A 48 7.40 -3.20 1.46
CA SER A 48 8.04 -4.51 1.32
C SER A 48 8.85 -4.88 2.58
N SER A 49 9.61 -3.92 3.14
CA SER A 49 10.41 -4.08 4.37
C SER A 49 9.66 -3.67 5.64
N GLY A 50 10.02 -4.31 6.75
CA GLY A 50 9.55 -3.90 8.09
C GLY A 50 10.02 -2.50 8.48
N VAL A 51 11.24 -2.12 8.10
CA VAL A 51 11.80 -0.80 8.41
C VAL A 51 11.04 0.30 7.68
N ALA A 52 10.76 0.13 6.39
CA ALA A 52 9.94 1.09 5.66
C ALA A 52 8.48 1.13 6.14
N ALA A 53 7.91 -0.01 6.56
CA ALA A 53 6.58 -0.02 7.14
C ALA A 53 6.51 0.84 8.42
N LEU A 54 7.54 0.83 9.26
CA LEU A 54 7.63 1.66 10.47
C LEU A 54 7.68 3.16 10.17
N LEU A 55 8.21 3.54 9.00
CA LEU A 55 8.20 4.94 8.58
C LEU A 55 6.79 5.44 8.25
N HIS A 56 5.80 4.59 8.07
CA HIS A 56 4.44 5.05 7.79
C HIS A 56 3.56 4.89 9.04
N PRO A 57 2.83 5.92 9.50
CA PRO A 57 1.92 5.78 10.63
C PRO A 57 0.88 4.68 10.40
N GLY A 58 0.84 3.68 11.28
CA GLY A 58 -0.02 2.49 11.12
C GLY A 58 0.39 1.58 9.95
N GLY A 59 1.62 1.73 9.45
CA GLY A 59 2.19 0.92 8.39
C GLY A 59 2.37 -0.54 8.80
N ARG A 60 2.24 -1.43 7.81
CA ARG A 60 2.51 -2.87 7.95
C ARG A 60 3.24 -3.35 6.72
N THR A 61 4.01 -4.43 6.85
CA THR A 61 4.56 -5.07 5.65
C THR A 61 3.43 -5.57 4.75
N ALA A 62 3.63 -5.57 3.43
CA ALA A 62 2.65 -6.14 2.49
C ALA A 62 2.33 -7.58 2.84
N HIS A 63 3.34 -8.33 3.29
CA HIS A 63 3.23 -9.69 3.79
C HIS A 63 2.19 -9.82 4.91
N SER A 64 2.31 -9.00 5.97
CA SER A 64 1.38 -9.04 7.11
C SER A 64 0.02 -8.41 6.79
N ARG A 65 -0.04 -7.38 5.93
CA ARG A 65 -1.29 -6.73 5.54
C ARG A 65 -2.16 -7.64 4.67
N PHE A 66 -1.54 -8.33 3.72
CA PHE A 66 -2.27 -9.12 2.73
C PHE A 66 -2.22 -10.63 3.00
N LYS A 67 -1.58 -11.06 4.09
CA LYS A 67 -1.39 -12.49 4.42
C LYS A 67 -0.80 -13.27 3.23
N ILE A 68 0.24 -12.69 2.63
CA ILE A 68 1.00 -13.33 1.56
C ILE A 68 1.73 -14.51 2.20
N PRO A 69 1.71 -15.73 1.64
CA PRO A 69 2.47 -16.85 2.19
C PRO A 69 3.99 -16.70 1.95
N ILE A 70 4.83 -17.20 2.89
CA ILE A 70 6.30 -17.20 2.77
C ILE A 70 6.77 -18.36 1.89
N ASN A 71 6.15 -19.54 2.03
CA ASN A 71 6.47 -20.68 1.19
C ASN A 71 5.74 -20.53 -0.15
N ILE A 72 6.49 -20.59 -1.27
CA ILE A 72 5.97 -20.33 -2.64
C ILE A 72 6.04 -21.60 -3.53
N GLU A 73 5.94 -22.79 -2.95
CA GLU A 73 5.77 -24.06 -3.69
C GLU A 73 4.32 -24.32 -4.21
N GLY A 74 4.01 -23.90 -5.46
CA GLY A 74 2.68 -24.06 -6.09
C GLY A 74 1.89 -22.77 -6.39
N LYS A 75 0.56 -22.89 -6.57
CA LYS A 75 -0.34 -21.73 -6.81
C LYS A 75 -0.73 -21.09 -5.47
N PHE A 76 -0.15 -19.94 -5.14
CA PHE A 76 -0.47 -19.24 -3.90
C PHE A 76 -1.57 -18.22 -4.07
N SER A 77 -2.43 -18.17 -3.05
CA SER A 77 -3.39 -17.10 -2.86
C SER A 77 -3.16 -16.47 -1.50
N CYS A 78 -3.44 -15.18 -1.39
CA CYS A 78 -3.48 -14.48 -0.11
C CYS A 78 -4.59 -15.11 0.74
N ASN A 79 -4.28 -15.60 1.95
CA ASN A 79 -5.24 -16.29 2.81
C ASN A 79 -6.17 -15.30 3.53
N ILE A 80 -7.00 -14.59 2.75
CA ILE A 80 -7.99 -13.62 3.23
C ILE A 80 -9.38 -14.13 2.86
N SER A 81 -10.13 -14.60 3.86
CA SER A 81 -11.55 -14.92 3.67
C SER A 81 -12.33 -13.68 3.22
N LYS A 82 -13.23 -13.84 2.26
CA LYS A 82 -14.09 -12.76 1.73
C LYS A 82 -14.95 -12.09 2.81
N GLN A 83 -15.25 -12.81 3.89
CA GLN A 83 -16.08 -12.34 5.02
C GLN A 83 -15.22 -11.82 6.18
N SER A 84 -13.89 -11.84 6.05
CA SER A 84 -13.01 -11.35 7.11
C SER A 84 -13.06 -9.83 7.24
N SER A 85 -12.83 -9.33 8.45
CA SER A 85 -12.68 -7.90 8.74
C SER A 85 -11.57 -7.25 7.90
N LEU A 86 -10.49 -7.98 7.62
CA LEU A 86 -9.42 -7.54 6.74
C LEU A 86 -9.89 -7.35 5.29
N ALA A 87 -10.75 -8.24 4.78
CA ALA A 87 -11.34 -8.07 3.45
C ALA A 87 -12.23 -6.83 3.38
N SER A 88 -13.04 -6.57 4.43
CA SER A 88 -13.82 -5.32 4.51
C SER A 88 -12.89 -4.10 4.50
N LEU A 89 -11.87 -4.10 5.35
CA LEU A 89 -10.89 -3.01 5.43
C LEU A 89 -10.23 -2.70 4.08
N ILE A 90 -9.88 -3.72 3.31
CA ILE A 90 -9.27 -3.55 1.97
C ILE A 90 -10.29 -3.01 0.97
N ARG A 91 -11.55 -3.46 1.01
CA ARG A 91 -12.62 -2.96 0.11
C ARG A 91 -12.98 -1.50 0.41
N ASP A 92 -12.98 -1.13 1.68
CA ASP A 92 -13.37 0.20 2.14
C ASP A 92 -12.22 1.22 2.02
N ALA A 93 -10.99 0.75 1.81
CA ALA A 93 -9.82 1.60 1.61
C ALA A 93 -9.96 2.48 0.36
N LYS A 94 -9.79 3.79 0.55
CA LYS A 94 -9.74 4.78 -0.56
C LYS A 94 -8.34 4.96 -1.12
N LEU A 95 -7.33 4.59 -0.35
CA LEU A 95 -5.93 4.66 -0.74
C LEU A 95 -5.15 3.48 -0.15
N ILE A 96 -4.34 2.85 -0.98
CA ILE A 96 -3.31 1.90 -0.55
C ILE A 96 -1.98 2.45 -1.08
N VAL A 97 -1.06 2.75 -0.16
CA VAL A 97 0.32 3.10 -0.50
C VAL A 97 1.19 1.88 -0.26
N TRP A 98 2.06 1.58 -1.22
CA TRP A 98 3.05 0.52 -1.11
C TRP A 98 4.44 1.13 -1.37
N ASP A 99 5.24 1.24 -0.31
CA ASP A 99 6.59 1.79 -0.35
C ASP A 99 7.65 0.69 -0.56
N GLU A 100 8.81 1.07 -1.10
CA GLU A 100 9.92 0.17 -1.46
C GLU A 100 9.48 -1.00 -2.37
N ILE A 101 8.99 -0.67 -3.58
CA ILE A 101 8.73 -1.64 -4.67
C ILE A 101 9.97 -1.78 -5.54
#